data_AF-A0A2N5A5R8-F1
#
_entry.id   AF-A0A2N5A5R8-F1
#
_cell.length_a   1.000
_cell.length_b   1.000
_cell.length_c   1.000
_cell.angle_alpha   90.00
_cell.angle_beta   90.00
_cell.angle_gamma   90.00
#
_symmetry.space_group_name_H-M   'P 1'
#
loop_
_entity.id
_entity.type
_entity.pdbx_description
1 polymer ?
#
loop_
_entity_poly.entity_id
_entity_poly.type
_entity_poly.pdbx_seq_one_letter_code
_entity_poly.pdbx_strand_id
1 'polypeptide(L)' 'GLKEAKDLVESAPAALKEGISKDDAEALKKSLEEAGAEVEVK' A
#
# COMPACT_ATOMS: atom_id res chain seq x y z
N GLY A 1 8.19 8.49 -8.98
CA GLY A 1 7.65 8.77 -10.33
C GLY A 1 6.63 7.72 -10.73
N LEU A 2 5.74 8.01 -11.70
CA LEU A 2 4.63 7.11 -12.08
C LEU A 2 5.13 5.69 -12.46
N LYS A 3 6.28 5.61 -13.14
CA LYS A 3 6.93 4.34 -13.49
C LYS A 3 7.34 3.53 -12.25
N GLU A 4 7.99 4.16 -11.28
CA GLU A 4 8.46 3.50 -10.05
C GLU A 4 7.28 3.02 -9.19
N ALA A 5 6.19 3.78 -9.13
CA ALA A 5 4.98 3.37 -8.42
C ALA A 5 4.30 2.17 -9.10
N LYS A 6 4.29 2.14 -10.44
CA LYS A 6 3.77 1.00 -11.21
C LYS A 6 4.62 -0.25 -11.01
N ASP A 7 5.94 -0.13 -11.17
CA ASP A 7 6.88 -1.25 -11.00
C ASP A 7 6.80 -1.84 -9.57
N LEU A 8 6.58 -1.00 -8.55
CA LEU A 8 6.42 -1.41 -7.16
C LEU A 8 5.13 -2.20 -6.91
N VAL A 9 4.01 -1.78 -7.50
CA VAL A 9 2.73 -2.50 -7.41
C VAL A 9 2.76 -3.81 -8.21
N GLU A 10 3.41 -3.81 -9.38
CA GLU A 10 3.62 -5.03 -10.19
C GLU A 10 4.55 -6.04 -9.51
N SER A 11 5.44 -5.58 -8.62
CA SER A 11 6.38 -6.42 -7.86
C SER A 11 5.82 -6.92 -6.52
N ALA A 12 4.50 -6.90 -6.33
CA ALA A 12 3.89 -7.39 -5.10
C ALA A 12 4.25 -8.88 -4.82
N PRO A 13 4.52 -9.28 -3.56
CA PRO A 13 4.36 -8.49 -2.32
C PRO A 13 5.53 -7.52 -2.06
N ALA A 14 5.21 -6.23 -1.93
CA ALA A 14 6.16 -5.15 -1.65
C ALA A 14 5.66 -4.30 -0.48
N ALA A 15 6.57 -3.88 0.41
CA ALA A 15 6.23 -3.02 1.53
C ALA A 15 5.95 -1.59 1.03
N LEU A 16 4.72 -1.09 1.26
CA LEU A 16 4.32 0.27 0.86
C LEU A 16 4.84 1.33 1.84
N LYS A 17 4.74 1.05 3.14
CA LYS A 17 5.28 1.85 4.24
C LYS A 17 5.53 0.94 5.44
N GLU A 18 6.63 1.17 6.16
CA GLU A 18 7.03 0.40 7.35
C GLU A 18 7.07 1.32 8.58
N GLY A 19 6.67 0.80 9.75
CA GLY A 19 6.74 1.55 11.02
C GLY A 19 5.75 2.72 11.13
N ILE A 20 4.66 2.70 10.36
CA ILE A 20 3.60 3.71 10.45
C ILE A 20 2.66 3.44 11.63
N SER A 21 1.94 4.47 12.06
CA SER A 21 0.92 4.34 13.10
C SER A 21 -0.24 3.47 12.60
N LYS A 22 -1.01 2.88 13.54
CA LYS A 22 -2.21 2.09 13.18
C LYS A 22 -3.22 2.93 12.39
N ASP A 23 -3.39 4.19 12.78
CA ASP A 23 -4.32 5.11 12.11
C ASP A 23 -3.88 5.39 10.65
N ASP A 24 -2.57 5.57 10.42
CA ASP A 24 -2.03 5.75 9.06
C ASP A 24 -2.13 4.47 8.23
N ALA A 25 -1.93 3.29 8.85
CA ALA A 25 -2.04 2.01 8.19
C ALA A 25 -3.48 1.72 7.75
N GLU A 26 -4.46 2.01 8.61
CA GLU A 26 -5.88 1.85 8.30
C GLU A 26 -6.33 2.85 7.22
N ALA A 27 -5.87 4.10 7.28
CA ALA A 27 -6.18 5.09 6.25
C ALA A 27 -5.63 4.69 4.86
N LEU A 28 -4.38 4.19 4.81
CA LEU A 28 -3.77 3.69 3.57
C LEU A 28 -4.48 2.45 3.05
N LYS A 29 -4.75 1.49 3.95
CA LYS A 29 -5.50 0.28 3.62
C LYS A 29 -6.86 0.64 3.00
N LYS A 30 -7.60 1.55 3.63
CA LYS A 30 -8.90 2.00 3.12
C LYS A 30 -8.79 2.66 1.74
N SER A 31 -7.84 3.58 1.54
CA SER A 31 -7.66 4.22 0.23
C SER A 31 -7.25 3.24 -0.87
N LEU A 32 -6.52 2.18 -0.54
CA LEU A 32 -6.11 1.15 -1.48
C LEU A 32 -7.25 0.14 -1.76
N GLU A 33 -8.02 -0.25 -0.74
CA GLU A 33 -9.21 -1.10 -0.90
C GLU A 33 -10.31 -0.40 -1.71
N GLU A 34 -10.52 0.90 -1.53
CA GLU A 34 -11.44 1.70 -2.36
C GLU A 34 -11.00 1.74 -3.84
N ALA A 35 -9.70 1.62 -4.09
CA ALA A 35 -9.13 1.49 -5.44
C ALA A 35 -9.15 0.03 -5.96
N GLY A 36 -9.66 -0.93 -5.18
CA GLY A 36 -9.75 -2.35 -5.52
C GLY A 36 -8.46 -3.14 -5.25
N ALA A 37 -7.54 -2.63 -4.45
CA ALA A 37 -6.31 -3.31 -4.05
C ALA A 37 -6.45 -3.97 -2.67
N GLU A 38 -5.77 -5.09 -2.46
CA GLU A 38 -5.75 -5.79 -1.17
C GLU A 38 -4.47 -5.43 -0.39
N VAL A 39 -4.62 -4.99 0.86
CA VAL A 39 -3.50 -4.56 1.72
C VAL A 39 -3.44 -5.42 2.98
N GLU A 40 -2.31 -6.12 3.14
CA GLU A 40 -1.98 -6.86 4.35
C GLU A 40 -1.18 -5.97 5.31
N VAL A 41 -1.73 -5.68 6.49
CA VAL A 41 -1.03 -4.99 7.58
C VAL A 41 -0.40 -6.06 8.47
N LYS A 42 0.93 -6.17 8.47
CA LYS A 42 1.71 -7.02 9.37
C LYS A 42 2.23 -6.24 10.57
#